data_AF-A0A914CBE4-F1
#
_entry.id   AF-A0A914CBE4-F1
#
_cell.length_a   1.000
_cell.length_b   1.000
_cell.length_c   1.000
_cell.angle_alpha   90.00
_cell.angle_beta   90.00
_cell.angle_gamma   90.00
#
_symmetry.space_group_name_H-M   'P 1'
#
loop_
_entity.id
_entity.type
_entity.pdbx_description
1 polymer ?
#
loop_
_entity_poly.entity_id
_entity_poly.type
_entity_poly.pdbx_seq_one_letter_code
_entity_poly.pdbx_strand_id
1 'polypeptide(L)'
;MRRVRYEFKARGYKKKPVEITVSVDGVKVVQRHGVNKRKESSWDESKLLVMFHPVYRIFYVSHDSSDLQIFSYIARDGASNTFKCNVFKCSKKVERSHSFKGEFKP
;
A
#
# COMPACT_ATOMS: atom_id res chain seq x y z
N MET A 1 -1.13 11.78 -6.01
CA MET A 1 -0.32 11.81 -4.77
C MET A 1 -0.57 13.02 -3.87
N ARG A 2 -0.21 14.26 -4.26
CA ARG A 2 -0.36 15.47 -3.40
C ARG A 2 -1.79 15.70 -2.91
N ARG A 3 -2.77 15.67 -3.82
CA ARG A 3 -4.21 15.80 -3.48
C ARG A 3 -4.66 14.82 -2.40
N VAL A 4 -4.37 13.52 -2.60
CA VAL A 4 -4.64 12.45 -1.63
C VAL A 4 -4.02 12.81 -0.27
N ARG A 5 -2.72 13.11 -0.21
CA ARG A 5 -2.05 13.47 1.05
C ARG A 5 -2.72 14.62 1.80
N TYR A 6 -3.11 15.68 1.08
CA TYR A 6 -3.72 16.85 1.67
C TYR A 6 -5.15 16.61 2.16
N GLU A 7 -5.99 15.96 1.36
CA GLU A 7 -7.37 15.60 1.76
C GLU A 7 -7.36 14.74 3.02
N PHE A 8 -6.48 13.75 3.08
CA PHE A 8 -6.36 12.87 4.24
C PHE A 8 -5.71 13.55 5.47
N LYS A 9 -4.92 14.61 5.28
CA LYS A 9 -4.39 15.44 6.38
C LYS A 9 -5.51 16.32 6.94
N ALA A 10 -6.29 16.96 6.06
CA ALA A 10 -7.40 17.83 6.43
C ALA A 10 -8.51 17.07 7.18
N ARG A 11 -8.80 15.82 6.77
CA ARG A 11 -9.81 14.97 7.44
C ARG A 11 -9.31 14.26 8.70
N GLY A 12 -8.04 14.45 9.09
CA GLY A 12 -7.50 13.87 10.34
C GLY A 12 -7.37 12.34 10.36
N TYR A 13 -7.52 11.64 9.23
CA TYR A 13 -7.44 10.18 9.20
C TYR A 13 -6.05 9.68 9.62
N LYS A 14 -6.00 8.72 10.55
CA LYS A 14 -4.75 8.06 10.94
C LYS A 14 -4.30 7.09 9.87
N LYS A 15 -2.99 7.02 9.67
CA LYS A 15 -2.38 6.05 8.75
C LYS A 15 -2.31 4.68 9.40
N LYS A 16 -2.48 3.62 8.61
CA LYS A 16 -2.35 2.24 9.08
C LYS A 16 -1.01 1.66 8.60
N PRO A 17 -0.25 0.97 9.47
CA PRO A 17 0.98 0.30 9.06
C PRO A 17 0.64 -0.90 8.17
N VAL A 18 1.27 -0.95 7.01
CA VAL A 18 1.09 -2.01 6.01
C VAL A 18 2.45 -2.53 5.53
N GLU A 19 2.43 -3.74 5.03
CA GLU A 19 3.51 -4.33 4.26
C GLU A 19 3.08 -4.46 2.81
N ILE A 20 3.91 -3.98 1.89
CA ILE A 20 3.63 -3.94 0.46
C ILE A 20 4.63 -4.87 -0.20
N THR A 21 4.12 -5.87 -0.91
CA THR A 21 4.93 -6.81 -1.70
C THR A 21 4.67 -6.56 -3.18
N VAL A 22 5.75 -6.40 -3.95
CA VAL A 22 5.73 -6.21 -5.40
C VAL A 22 6.42 -7.41 -6.04
N SER A 23 5.64 -8.21 -6.77
CA SER A 23 6.10 -9.39 -7.51
C SER A 23 5.60 -9.37 -8.95
N VAL A 24 5.96 -10.40 -9.71
CA VAL A 24 5.42 -10.64 -11.05
C VAL A 24 3.91 -10.87 -11.05
N ASP A 25 3.34 -11.33 -9.94
CA ASP A 25 1.90 -11.54 -9.80
C ASP A 25 1.16 -10.21 -9.64
N GLY A 26 1.83 -9.18 -9.09
CA GLY A 26 1.29 -7.84 -8.91
C GLY A 26 1.71 -7.20 -7.59
N VAL A 27 0.83 -6.34 -7.07
CA VAL A 27 1.05 -5.62 -5.81
C VAL A 27 0.06 -6.13 -4.76
N LYS A 28 0.62 -6.73 -3.71
CA LYS A 28 -0.12 -7.21 -2.52
C LYS A 28 0.12 -6.26 -1.35
N VAL A 29 -0.95 -5.81 -0.70
CA VAL A 29 -0.88 -4.95 0.48
C VAL A 29 -1.53 -5.67 1.65
N VAL A 30 -0.76 -5.88 2.72
CA VAL A 30 -1.19 -6.60 3.91
C VAL A 30 -1.09 -5.68 5.13
N GLN A 31 -2.08 -5.69 6.00
CA GLN A 31 -2.04 -4.92 7.24
C GLN A 31 -1.07 -5.57 8.24
N ARG A 32 -0.20 -4.75 8.85
CA ARG A 32 0.68 -5.21 9.93
C ARG A 32 0.00 -5.07 11.29
N HIS A 33 -0.07 -6.15 12.05
CA HIS A 33 -0.32 -6.07 13.49
C HIS A 33 0.99 -5.90 14.27
N GLY A 34 0.93 -5.15 15.38
CA GLY A 34 2.08 -4.98 16.29
C GLY A 34 2.55 -6.32 16.86
N VAL A 35 3.86 -6.42 17.14
CA VAL A 35 4.63 -7.63 17.51
C VAL A 35 4.12 -8.36 18.78
N ASN A 36 3.08 -7.88 19.46
CA ASN A 36 2.65 -8.33 20.78
C ASN A 36 1.56 -9.41 20.84
N LYS A 37 1.37 -10.22 19.80
CA LYS A 37 0.56 -11.46 19.92
C LYS A 37 1.33 -12.68 19.46
N ARG A 38 2.36 -13.05 20.24
CA ARG A 38 2.87 -14.42 20.29
C ARG A 38 1.86 -15.33 20.98
N LYS A 39 0.73 -15.63 20.34
CA LYS A 39 -0.05 -16.82 20.68
C LYS A 39 -0.99 -17.16 19.54
N GLU A 40 -0.97 -18.43 19.19
CA GLU A 40 -1.96 -19.17 18.39
C GLU A 40 -1.74 -19.20 16.87
N SER A 41 -1.14 -20.31 16.46
CA SER A 41 -1.50 -21.19 15.34
C SER A 41 -2.49 -20.61 14.30
N SER A 42 -2.06 -20.59 13.02
CA SER A 42 -2.88 -20.30 11.83
C SER A 42 -3.39 -18.85 11.68
N TRP A 43 -2.48 -17.90 11.47
CA TRP A 43 -2.86 -16.58 10.94
C TRP A 43 -3.14 -16.70 9.44
N ASP A 44 -4.41 -16.77 9.08
CA ASP A 44 -4.87 -16.75 7.70
C ASP A 44 -4.52 -15.38 7.06
N GLU A 45 -3.53 -15.38 6.16
CA GLU A 45 -3.09 -14.18 5.42
C GLU A 45 -4.25 -13.46 4.72
N SER A 46 -5.31 -14.20 4.36
CA SER A 46 -6.50 -13.68 3.70
C SER A 46 -7.23 -12.64 4.57
N LYS A 47 -7.18 -12.79 5.91
CA LYS A 47 -7.82 -11.87 6.85
C LYS A 47 -7.08 -10.55 7.00
N LEU A 48 -5.80 -10.50 6.63
CA LEU A 48 -4.95 -9.31 6.70
C LEU A 48 -4.76 -8.64 5.34
N LEU A 49 -5.25 -9.26 4.26
CA LEU A 49 -5.16 -8.72 2.92
C LEU A 49 -6.03 -7.46 2.81
N VAL A 50 -5.37 -6.31 2.65
CA VAL A 50 -6.06 -5.03 2.43
C VAL A 50 -6.48 -4.91 0.98
N MET A 51 -5.57 -5.24 0.07
CA MET A 51 -5.83 -5.24 -1.36
C MET A 51 -4.78 -6.05 -2.12
N PHE A 52 -5.21 -6.61 -3.25
CA PHE A 52 -4.34 -7.24 -4.23
C PHE A 52 -4.71 -6.73 -5.61
N HIS A 53 -3.73 -6.15 -6.31
CA HIS A 53 -3.87 -5.74 -7.70
C HIS A 53 -2.93 -6.57 -8.56
N PRO A 54 -3.46 -7.44 -9.43
CA PRO A 54 -2.64 -8.18 -10.38
C PRO A 54 -1.85 -7.24 -11.30
N VAL A 55 -0.68 -7.67 -11.77
CA VAL A 55 0.22 -6.83 -12.57
C VAL A 55 -0.46 -6.19 -13.78
N TYR A 56 -1.33 -6.94 -14.48
CA TYR A 56 -2.06 -6.46 -15.65
C TYR A 56 -3.09 -5.36 -15.35
N ARG A 57 -3.42 -5.13 -14.07
CA ARG A 57 -4.31 -4.03 -13.64
C ARG A 57 -3.55 -2.79 -13.22
N ILE A 58 -2.22 -2.83 -13.14
CA ILE A 58 -1.39 -1.70 -12.71
C ILE A 58 -0.95 -0.94 -13.97
N PHE A 59 -1.39 0.31 -14.07
CA PHE A 59 -1.17 1.14 -15.26
C PHE A 59 0.01 2.09 -15.10
N TYR A 60 0.28 2.50 -13.87
CA TYR A 60 1.31 3.49 -13.61
C TYR A 60 1.89 3.29 -12.21
N VAL A 61 3.21 3.44 -12.09
CA VAL A 61 3.95 3.36 -10.83
C VAL A 61 4.86 4.57 -10.76
N SER A 62 4.87 5.26 -9.62
CA SER A 62 5.68 6.47 -9.45
C SER A 62 6.07 6.73 -7.99
N HIS A 63 7.05 7.61 -7.84
CA HIS A 63 7.44 8.22 -6.57
C HIS A 63 7.23 9.74 -6.61
N ASP A 64 7.07 10.39 -5.46
CA ASP A 64 7.03 11.85 -5.40
C ASP A 64 8.46 12.41 -5.63
N SER A 65 8.60 13.32 -6.59
CA SER A 65 9.90 13.93 -6.92
C SER A 65 10.51 14.70 -5.75
N SER A 66 9.68 15.19 -4.83
CA SER A 66 10.13 15.92 -3.63
C SER A 66 10.29 15.01 -2.41
N ASP A 67 9.76 13.78 -2.43
CA ASP A 67 9.79 12.85 -1.29
C ASP A 67 9.81 11.40 -1.80
N LEU A 68 11.01 10.87 -2.00
CA LEU A 68 11.24 9.49 -2.46
C LEU A 68 10.72 8.42 -1.49
N GLN A 69 10.29 8.79 -0.28
CA GLN A 69 9.61 7.84 0.63
C GLN A 69 8.15 7.64 0.24
N ILE A 70 7.61 8.46 -0.67
CA ILE A 70 6.23 8.34 -1.11
C ILE A 70 6.19 7.52 -2.37
N PHE A 71 5.62 6.33 -2.23
CA PHE A 71 5.37 5.40 -3.31
C PHE A 71 3.90 5.48 -3.70
N SER A 72 3.61 5.45 -4.99
CA SER A 72 2.24 5.32 -5.46
C SER A 72 2.12 4.48 -6.72
N TYR A 73 0.95 3.89 -6.89
CA TYR A 73 0.58 3.24 -8.14
C TYR A 73 -0.88 3.51 -8.47
N ILE A 74 -1.20 3.47 -9.76
CA ILE A 74 -2.56 3.56 -10.27
C ILE A 74 -2.97 2.19 -10.76
N ALA A 75 -4.04 1.66 -10.20
CA ALA A 75 -4.63 0.40 -10.62
C ALA A 75 -6.08 0.59 -11.07
N ARG A 76 -6.50 -0.20 -12.05
CA ARG A 76 -7.91 -0.29 -12.47
C ARG A 76 -8.67 -1.23 -11.52
N ASP A 77 -9.76 -0.73 -10.98
CA ASP A 77 -10.69 -1.50 -10.16
C ASP A 77 -11.47 -2.48 -11.04
N GLY A 78 -11.49 -3.75 -10.66
CA GLY A 78 -12.09 -4.83 -11.44
C GLY A 78 -13.62 -4.74 -11.54
N ALA A 79 -14.27 -4.15 -10.53
CA ALA A 79 -15.73 -4.05 -10.48
C ALA A 79 -16.27 -2.78 -11.18
N SER A 80 -15.53 -1.68 -11.11
CA SER A 80 -16.05 -0.35 -11.50
C SER A 80 -15.37 0.26 -12.73
N ASN A 81 -14.35 -0.40 -13.30
CA ASN A 81 -13.50 0.14 -14.38
C ASN A 81 -12.88 1.53 -14.06
N THR A 82 -12.94 1.96 -12.81
CA THR A 82 -12.34 3.21 -12.35
C THR A 82 -10.87 3.02 -12.04
N PHE A 83 -10.08 4.08 -12.21
CA PHE A 83 -8.67 4.07 -11.84
C PHE A 83 -8.50 4.66 -10.44
N LYS A 84 -7.84 3.91 -9.56
CA LYS A 84 -7.57 4.32 -8.18
C LYS A 84 -6.08 4.50 -7.98
N CYS A 85 -5.70 5.67 -7.46
CA CYS A 85 -4.32 5.99 -7.09
C CYS A 85 -4.09 5.61 -5.63
N ASN A 86 -3.30 4.57 -5.41
CA ASN A 86 -2.91 4.12 -4.08
C ASN A 86 -1.61 4.81 -3.68
N VAL A 87 -1.61 5.52 -2.54
CA VAL A 87 -0.48 6.34 -2.08
C VAL A 87 0.00 5.84 -0.72
N PHE A 88 1.29 5.56 -0.61
CA PHE A 88 1.91 5.01 0.58
C PHE A 88 3.09 5.88 1.01
N LYS A 89 3.24 6.07 2.32
CA LYS A 89 4.48 6.65 2.88
C LYS A 89 5.32 5.53 3.47
N CYS A 90 6.53 5.37 2.97
CA CYS A 90 7.48 4.36 3.42
C CYS A 90 8.28 4.87 4.62
N SER A 91 8.64 3.96 5.55
CA SER A 91 9.41 4.34 6.74
C SER A 91 10.89 4.57 6.45
N LYS A 92 11.42 3.93 5.40
CA LYS A 92 12.78 4.10 4.88
C LYS A 92 12.69 4.56 3.42
N LYS A 93 13.78 5.09 2.86
CA LYS A 93 13.85 5.33 1.41
C LYS A 93 13.47 4.03 0.69
N VAL A 94 12.71 4.13 -0.40
CA VAL A 94 12.34 2.98 -1.23
C VAL A 94 13.60 2.48 -1.92
N GLU A 95 14.27 1.52 -1.30
CA GLU A 95 15.33 0.74 -1.92
C GLU A 95 14.71 -0.29 -2.87
N ARG A 96 15.51 -0.91 -3.75
CA ARG A 96 15.07 -1.95 -4.71
C ARG A 96 14.72 -3.28 -4.01
N SER A 97 13.88 -3.23 -3.00
CA SER A 97 13.41 -4.39 -2.21
C SER A 97 12.01 -4.80 -2.66
N HIS A 98 11.82 -6.10 -2.88
CA HIS A 98 10.54 -6.71 -3.31
C HIS A 98 9.42 -6.57 -2.27
N SER A 99 9.74 -6.34 -0.99
CA SER A 99 8.80 -5.99 0.07
C SER A 99 9.29 -4.76 0.82
N PHE A 100 8.39 -3.83 1.12
CA PHE A 100 8.70 -2.66 1.93
C PHE A 100 7.57 -2.28 2.88
N LYS A 101 7.94 -1.64 3.98
CA LYS A 101 7.01 -1.17 5.02
C LYS A 101 6.48 0.20 4.65
N GLY A 102 5.17 0.31 4.63
CA GLY A 102 4.47 1.52 4.28
C GLY A 102 3.38 1.85 5.28
N GLU A 103 2.86 3.05 5.12
CA GLU A 103 1.66 3.51 5.77
C GLU A 103 0.61 3.81 4.69
N PHE A 104 -0.57 3.23 4.82
CA PHE A 104 -1.68 3.39 3.89
C PHE A 104 -2.86 4.11 4.54
N LYS A 105 -3.64 4.81 3.72
CA LYS A 105 -4.97 5.30 4.09
C LYS A 105 -5.98 4.78 3.05
N PRO A 106 -7.04 4.07 3.49
CA PRO A 106 -8.05 3.47 2.62
C PRO A 106 -8.90 4.51 1.89
#